data_AF-A0A3A2ZF47-F1
#
_entry.id   AF-A0A3A2ZF47-F1
#
_cell.length_a   1.000
_cell.length_b   1.000
_cell.length_c   1.000
_cell.angle_alpha   90.00
_cell.angle_beta   90.00
_cell.angle_gamma   90.00
#
_symmetry.space_group_name_H-M   'P 1'
#
loop_
_entity.id
_entity.type
_entity.pdbx_description
1 polymer ?
#
loop_
_entity_poly.entity_id
_entity_poly.type
_entity_poly.pdbx_seq_one_letter_code
_entity_poly.pdbx_strand_id
1 'polypeptide(L)'
;MHVPIISYLDFSGSTIAVPKVHRVLNIQTENIYFGCTCLLVMDFIKGRSVEECWEHLNEAERIDFIAQVASMITVLQCIPVPKQQPGQIGCTSCLARSFWFTDIGAGPFGSKEELEGWFNHKLAICKNFKQAPETVPPFHFDKLVLTLQDIVPRNLILGPDGRVWLIDWGDAGIYPDAFEAASLNVRRFSAPMFTGMLFQKIAKHEEAVQQLEWLMYALTTGRYL
;
A
#
# COMPACT_ATOMS: atom_id res chain seq x y z
N MET A 1 -15.43 -2.82 12.96
CA MET A 1 -14.68 -2.30 14.13
C MET A 1 -13.21 -2.49 13.79
N HIS A 2 -12.44 -1.42 13.64
CA HIS A 2 -11.13 -1.50 13.00
C HIS A 2 -10.04 -0.94 13.90
N VAL A 3 -9.20 -1.85 14.38
CA VAL A 3 -7.89 -1.52 14.92
C VAL A 3 -6.96 -1.47 13.68
N PRO A 4 -6.12 -0.44 13.50
CA PRO A 4 -5.32 -0.34 12.28
C PRO A 4 -4.21 -1.39 12.23
N ILE A 5 -3.79 -1.72 11.02
CA ILE A 5 -2.86 -2.82 10.71
C ILE A 5 -1.56 -2.71 11.51
N ILE A 6 -1.02 -1.50 11.67
CA ILE A 6 0.20 -1.24 12.45
C ILE A 6 0.11 -1.74 13.91
N SER A 7 -1.08 -1.83 14.50
CA SER A 7 -1.26 -2.34 15.87
C SER A 7 -1.26 -3.88 15.98
N TYR A 8 -1.47 -4.58 14.87
CA TYR A 8 -1.44 -6.05 14.81
C TYR A 8 -0.05 -6.61 14.49
N LEU A 9 0.86 -5.73 14.07
CA LEU A 9 2.21 -6.10 13.68
C LEU A 9 3.13 -5.86 14.86
N ASP A 10 3.74 -6.93 15.34
CA ASP A 10 4.86 -6.80 16.26
C ASP A 10 6.13 -6.50 15.45
N PHE A 11 6.59 -5.25 15.56
CA PHE A 11 7.86 -4.82 14.98
C PHE A 11 9.03 -5.00 15.96
N SER A 12 8.85 -5.71 17.08
CA SER A 12 9.95 -6.03 18.00
C SER A 12 11.03 -6.81 17.27
N GLY A 13 12.24 -6.25 17.22
CA GLY A 13 13.36 -6.80 16.43
C GLY A 13 13.31 -6.53 14.91
N SER A 14 12.30 -5.82 14.40
CA SER A 14 12.24 -5.40 12.99
C SER A 14 13.12 -4.18 12.72
N THR A 15 13.74 -4.15 11.54
CA THR A 15 14.49 -3.00 11.03
C THR A 15 13.59 -1.81 10.68
N ILE A 16 12.29 -2.04 10.49
CA ILE A 16 11.34 -1.00 10.08
C ILE A 16 11.04 -0.09 11.28
N ALA A 17 11.36 1.20 11.14
CA ALA A 17 11.00 2.19 12.14
C ALA A 17 9.55 2.64 11.91
N VAL A 18 8.69 2.39 12.89
CA VAL A 18 7.28 2.80 12.87
C VAL A 18 6.88 3.38 14.22
N PRO A 19 5.94 4.34 14.29
CA PRO A 19 5.45 4.85 15.56
C PRO A 19 4.86 3.72 16.41
N LYS A 20 5.28 3.62 17.68
CA LYS A 20 4.66 2.68 18.61
C LYS A 20 3.23 3.13 18.88
N VAL A 21 2.27 2.25 18.59
CA VAL A 21 0.87 2.48 18.98
C VAL A 21 0.73 2.21 20.48
N HIS A 22 0.25 3.19 21.23
CA HIS A 22 -0.04 3.08 22.65
C HIS A 22 -1.49 2.71 22.91
N ARG A 23 -2.43 3.30 22.16
CA ARG A 23 -3.87 3.08 22.34
C ARG A 23 -4.62 3.22 21.03
N VAL A 24 -5.70 2.46 20.92
CA VAL A 24 -6.72 2.58 19.88
C VAL A 24 -8.03 2.89 20.58
N LEU A 25 -8.60 4.06 20.28
CA LEU A 25 -9.85 4.52 20.87
C LEU A 25 -10.94 4.40 19.80
N ASN A 26 -11.85 3.45 19.96
CA ASN A 26 -12.98 3.34 19.04
C ASN A 26 -13.92 4.52 19.26
N ILE A 27 -14.18 5.27 18.19
CA ILE A 27 -15.16 6.36 18.17
C ILE A 27 -16.12 6.07 17.02
N GLN A 28 -17.35 6.54 17.11
CA GLN A 28 -18.27 6.45 15.98
C GLN A 28 -18.81 7.84 15.72
N THR A 29 -18.28 8.50 14.68
CA THR A 29 -18.85 9.77 14.25
C THR A 29 -20.17 9.50 13.54
N GLU A 30 -21.27 9.94 14.14
CA GLU A 30 -22.60 9.84 13.53
C GLU A 30 -22.74 10.81 12.35
N ASN A 31 -23.40 10.37 11.28
CA ASN A 31 -23.85 11.22 10.17
C ASN A 31 -22.75 11.96 9.37
N ILE A 32 -21.53 11.41 9.27
CA ILE A 32 -20.45 11.96 8.43
C ILE A 32 -20.06 10.95 7.35
N TYR A 33 -20.09 11.37 6.09
CA TYR A 33 -19.75 10.54 4.92
C TYR A 33 -18.30 10.00 4.99
N PHE A 34 -17.38 10.78 5.56
CA PHE A 34 -16.01 10.39 5.91
C PHE A 34 -15.80 10.35 7.43
N GLY A 35 -16.69 9.65 8.11
CA GLY A 35 -16.63 9.52 9.56
C GLY A 35 -15.38 8.78 10.06
N CYS A 36 -14.83 9.23 11.18
CA CYS A 36 -13.75 8.54 11.86
C CYS A 36 -14.33 7.40 12.73
N THR A 37 -13.74 6.20 12.61
CA THR A 37 -14.17 5.02 13.39
C THR A 37 -13.23 4.67 14.54
N CYS A 38 -12.03 5.29 14.58
CA CYS A 38 -11.10 5.16 15.68
C CYS A 38 -10.06 6.29 15.69
N LEU A 39 -9.57 6.62 16.89
CA LEU A 39 -8.39 7.47 17.08
C LEU A 39 -7.21 6.60 17.51
N LEU A 40 -6.01 6.95 17.02
CA LEU A 40 -4.77 6.30 17.39
C LEU A 40 -3.94 7.25 18.25
N VAL A 41 -3.51 6.74 19.40
CA VAL A 41 -2.50 7.37 20.23
C VAL A 41 -1.22 6.60 20.03
N MET A 42 -0.20 7.25 19.49
CA MET A 42 1.08 6.64 19.14
C MET A 42 2.23 7.58 19.48
N ASP A 43 3.46 7.08 19.43
CA ASP A 43 4.66 7.91 19.58
C ASP A 43 4.67 9.06 18.58
N PHE A 44 5.01 10.25 19.07
CA PHE A 44 5.37 11.36 18.19
C PHE A 44 6.78 11.13 17.65
N ILE A 45 6.91 11.06 16.33
CA ILE A 45 8.21 10.90 15.68
C ILE A 45 8.81 12.29 15.41
N LYS A 46 9.89 12.61 16.11
CA LYS A 46 10.66 13.83 15.87
C LYS A 46 11.44 13.69 14.57
N GLY A 47 11.26 14.65 13.66
CA GLY A 47 11.97 14.69 12.38
C GLY A 47 11.33 15.71 11.44
N ARG A 48 11.72 15.66 10.17
CA ARG A 48 11.04 16.38 9.07
C ARG A 48 10.38 15.35 8.16
N SER A 49 9.25 15.70 7.57
CA SER A 49 8.72 14.86 6.50
C SER A 49 9.72 14.88 5.33
N VAL A 50 9.78 13.80 4.58
CA VAL A 50 10.69 13.73 3.44
C VAL A 50 10.22 14.66 2.35
N GLU A 51 8.91 14.86 2.21
CA GLU A 51 8.34 15.91 1.34
C GLU A 51 8.93 17.29 1.63
N GLU A 52 9.12 17.65 2.91
CA GLU A 52 9.70 18.95 3.31
C GLU A 52 11.20 19.04 3.07
N CYS A 53 11.95 17.94 3.27
CA CYS A 53 13.41 18.00 3.26
C CYS A 53 14.08 17.43 2.01
N TRP A 54 13.35 16.75 1.12
CA TRP A 54 13.90 16.01 -0.03
C TRP A 54 14.81 16.85 -0.94
N GLU A 55 14.40 18.07 -1.25
CA GLU A 55 15.15 19.00 -2.11
C GLU A 55 16.45 19.51 -1.44
N HIS A 56 16.53 19.41 -0.11
CA HIS A 56 17.69 19.82 0.67
C HIS A 56 18.67 18.68 0.98
N LEU A 57 18.29 17.44 0.70
CA LEU A 57 19.18 16.29 0.84
C LEU A 57 20.22 16.29 -0.29
N ASN A 58 21.48 16.06 0.07
CA ASN A 58 22.53 15.79 -0.90
C ASN A 58 22.39 14.37 -1.49
N GLU A 59 23.19 14.06 -2.50
CA GLU A 59 23.11 12.77 -3.20
C GLU A 59 23.36 11.57 -2.29
N ALA A 60 24.37 11.64 -1.41
CA ALA A 60 24.68 10.55 -0.48
C ALA A 60 23.53 10.31 0.51
N GLU A 61 22.93 11.38 1.03
CA GLU A 61 21.76 11.30 1.92
C GLU A 61 20.55 10.68 1.21
N ARG A 62 20.30 11.05 -0.06
CA ARG A 62 19.22 10.43 -0.85
C ARG A 62 19.48 8.95 -1.13
N ILE A 63 20.72 8.57 -1.42
CA ILE A 63 21.09 7.17 -1.66
C ILE A 63 20.86 6.33 -0.39
N ASP A 64 21.30 6.81 0.76
CA ASP A 64 21.10 6.14 2.05
C ASP A 64 19.62 6.03 2.40
N PHE A 65 18.89 7.15 2.28
CA PHE A 65 17.45 7.21 2.50
C PHE A 65 16.69 6.18 1.63
N ILE A 66 16.97 6.16 0.32
CA ILE A 66 16.32 5.21 -0.60
C ILE A 66 16.71 3.77 -0.27
N ALA A 67 17.93 3.52 0.20
CA ALA A 67 18.33 2.18 0.65
C ALA A 67 17.53 1.74 1.89
N GLN A 68 17.29 2.64 2.86
CA GLN A 68 16.43 2.36 4.01
C GLN A 68 14.99 2.04 3.57
N VAL A 69 14.39 2.83 2.68
CA VAL A 69 13.02 2.60 2.19
C VAL A 69 12.90 1.28 1.43
N ALA A 70 13.86 0.97 0.54
CA ALA A 70 13.89 -0.29 -0.18
C ALA A 70 14.03 -1.50 0.77
N SER A 71 14.83 -1.35 1.82
CA SER A 71 14.96 -2.36 2.89
C SER A 71 13.64 -2.56 3.63
N MET A 72 12.92 -1.48 3.95
CA MET A 72 11.60 -1.58 4.60
C MET A 72 10.60 -2.34 3.73
N ILE A 73 10.49 -2.03 2.44
CA ILE A 73 9.63 -2.75 1.48
C ILE A 73 9.98 -4.24 1.49
N THR A 74 11.27 -4.57 1.40
CA THR A 74 11.73 -5.96 1.41
C THR A 74 11.34 -6.66 2.71
N VAL A 75 11.57 -6.03 3.87
CA VAL A 75 11.21 -6.60 5.17
C VAL A 75 9.71 -6.83 5.27
N LEU A 76 8.87 -5.87 4.87
CA LEU A 76 7.40 -6.02 4.85
C LEU A 76 6.99 -7.24 4.04
N GLN A 77 7.55 -7.39 2.84
CA GLN A 77 7.21 -8.49 1.94
C GLN A 77 7.74 -9.85 2.42
N CYS A 78 8.72 -9.86 3.33
CA CYS A 78 9.26 -11.06 3.96
C CYS A 78 8.51 -11.48 5.24
N ILE A 79 7.66 -10.62 5.81
CA ILE A 79 6.86 -10.98 6.99
C ILE A 79 5.96 -12.18 6.63
N PRO A 80 6.04 -13.31 7.35
CA PRO A 80 5.21 -14.46 7.06
C PRO A 80 3.72 -14.12 7.15
N VAL A 81 2.96 -14.52 6.13
CA VAL A 81 1.49 -14.36 6.09
C VAL A 81 0.84 -15.75 6.00
N PRO A 82 0.61 -16.45 7.13
CA PRO A 82 0.28 -17.87 7.13
C PRO A 82 -1.05 -18.22 6.48
N LYS A 83 -2.06 -17.35 6.61
CA LYS A 83 -3.41 -17.59 6.08
C LYS A 83 -3.55 -17.28 4.59
N GLN A 84 -2.59 -16.56 3.99
CA GLN A 84 -2.66 -16.05 2.61
C GLN A 84 -4.06 -15.50 2.25
N GLN A 85 -4.72 -14.86 3.24
CA GLN A 85 -6.05 -14.30 3.07
C GLN A 85 -5.90 -12.83 2.64
N PRO A 86 -6.43 -12.44 1.47
CA PRO A 86 -6.31 -11.06 1.01
C PRO A 86 -7.09 -10.07 1.89
N GLY A 87 -6.57 -8.86 1.99
CA GLY A 87 -7.22 -7.75 2.70
C GLY A 87 -6.51 -7.35 3.98
N GLN A 88 -7.27 -6.76 4.90
CA GLN A 88 -6.71 -6.15 6.12
C GLN A 88 -6.26 -7.20 7.14
N ILE A 89 -5.11 -6.95 7.78
CA ILE A 89 -4.62 -7.80 8.86
C ILE A 89 -5.59 -7.74 10.05
N GLY A 90 -5.87 -8.90 10.63
CA GLY A 90 -6.72 -9.00 11.82
C GLY A 90 -8.22 -8.93 11.54
N CYS A 91 -8.64 -8.84 10.27
CA CYS A 91 -10.06 -8.82 9.92
C CYS A 91 -10.39 -9.68 8.69
N THR A 92 -11.03 -10.81 8.91
CA THR A 92 -11.37 -11.78 7.85
C THR A 92 -12.68 -11.48 7.12
N SER A 93 -13.49 -10.55 7.63
CA SER A 93 -14.78 -10.15 7.05
C SER A 93 -14.78 -8.71 6.54
N CYS A 94 -13.62 -8.06 6.52
CA CYS A 94 -13.48 -6.69 6.06
C CYS A 94 -13.34 -6.63 4.55
N LEU A 95 -13.94 -5.60 3.95
CA LEU A 95 -13.64 -5.26 2.57
C LEU A 95 -12.16 -4.92 2.44
N ALA A 96 -11.52 -5.46 1.41
CA ALA A 96 -10.25 -4.96 0.93
C ALA A 96 -10.41 -3.51 0.49
N ARG A 97 -9.46 -2.68 0.91
CA ARG A 97 -9.38 -1.26 0.60
C ARG A 97 -7.93 -0.90 0.38
N SER A 98 -7.68 -0.19 -0.71
CA SER A 98 -6.44 0.47 -1.08
C SER A 98 -6.69 1.16 -2.44
N PHE A 99 -5.65 1.79 -2.99
CA PHE A 99 -5.69 2.39 -4.34
C PHE A 99 -6.16 1.42 -5.45
N TRP A 100 -5.90 0.12 -5.32
CA TRP A 100 -6.22 -0.89 -6.34
C TRP A 100 -7.62 -1.50 -6.20
N PHE A 101 -8.48 -0.88 -5.39
CA PHE A 101 -9.88 -1.24 -5.23
C PHE A 101 -10.78 -0.04 -5.53
N THR A 102 -12.08 -0.31 -5.73
CA THR A 102 -13.07 0.75 -5.80
C THR A 102 -13.18 1.50 -4.47
N ASP A 103 -13.68 2.73 -4.47
CA ASP A 103 -13.89 3.54 -3.24
C ASP A 103 -14.83 2.88 -2.22
N ILE A 104 -15.72 1.99 -2.67
CA ILE A 104 -16.58 1.18 -1.80
C ILE A 104 -15.88 -0.06 -1.20
N GLY A 105 -14.64 -0.35 -1.61
CA GLY A 105 -13.90 -1.57 -1.28
C GLY A 105 -14.31 -2.80 -2.10
N ALA A 106 -13.70 -3.94 -1.82
CA ALA A 106 -14.00 -5.22 -2.48
C ALA A 106 -13.92 -6.41 -1.51
N GLY A 107 -14.53 -7.54 -1.84
CA GLY A 107 -14.54 -8.72 -0.97
C GLY A 107 -15.62 -8.66 0.12
N PRO A 108 -15.37 -9.17 1.35
CA PRO A 108 -14.12 -9.78 1.82
C PRO A 108 -13.72 -10.97 0.96
N PHE A 109 -12.41 -11.22 0.87
CA PHE A 109 -11.88 -12.36 0.12
C PHE A 109 -11.50 -13.48 1.09
N GLY A 110 -11.98 -14.69 0.82
CA GLY A 110 -11.62 -15.91 1.53
C GLY A 110 -10.29 -16.50 1.06
N SER A 111 -9.89 -16.22 -0.18
CA SER A 111 -8.66 -16.76 -0.77
C SER A 111 -8.05 -15.85 -1.85
N LYS A 112 -6.84 -16.20 -2.28
CA LYS A 112 -6.15 -15.55 -3.40
C LYS A 112 -6.95 -15.68 -4.71
N GLU A 113 -7.59 -16.82 -4.92
CA GLU A 113 -8.38 -17.12 -6.13
C GLU A 113 -9.64 -16.26 -6.20
N GLU A 114 -10.28 -15.94 -5.06
CA GLU A 114 -11.39 -14.99 -5.03
C GLU A 114 -10.95 -13.56 -5.37
N LEU A 115 -9.76 -13.16 -4.90
CA LEU A 115 -9.14 -11.88 -5.28
C LEU A 115 -8.87 -11.85 -6.80
N GLU A 116 -8.22 -12.87 -7.35
CA GLU A 116 -7.98 -13.01 -8.79
C GLU A 116 -9.29 -12.95 -9.58
N GLY A 117 -10.32 -13.66 -9.13
CA GLY A 117 -11.65 -13.64 -9.75
C GLY A 117 -12.25 -12.24 -9.81
N TRP A 118 -12.12 -11.45 -8.74
CA TRP A 118 -12.58 -10.06 -8.72
C TRP A 118 -11.79 -9.16 -9.68
N PHE A 119 -10.45 -9.27 -9.69
CA PHE A 119 -9.60 -8.53 -10.64
C PHE A 119 -9.90 -8.91 -12.09
N ASN A 120 -10.16 -10.20 -12.36
CA ASN A 120 -10.53 -10.71 -13.67
C ASN A 120 -11.91 -10.23 -14.14
N HIS A 121 -12.87 -10.09 -13.22
CA HIS A 121 -14.16 -9.43 -13.52
C HIS A 121 -13.94 -7.98 -13.94
N LYS A 122 -13.12 -7.22 -13.20
CA LYS A 122 -12.77 -5.83 -13.55
C LYS A 122 -12.03 -5.73 -14.88
N LEU A 123 -11.15 -6.69 -15.19
CA LEU A 123 -10.50 -6.77 -16.49
C LEU A 123 -11.50 -7.01 -17.63
N ALA A 124 -12.46 -7.91 -17.44
CA ALA A 124 -13.50 -8.18 -18.44
C ALA A 124 -14.33 -6.93 -18.76
N ILE A 125 -14.68 -6.13 -17.75
CA ILE A 125 -15.32 -4.81 -17.94
C ILE A 125 -14.42 -3.90 -18.78
N CYS A 126 -13.14 -3.76 -18.42
CA CYS A 126 -12.24 -2.91 -19.19
C CYS A 126 -12.09 -3.36 -20.65
N LYS A 127 -12.05 -4.66 -20.94
CA LYS A 127 -12.05 -5.18 -22.32
C LYS A 127 -13.34 -4.84 -23.06
N ASN A 128 -14.50 -5.04 -22.43
CA ASN A 128 -15.81 -4.71 -23.00
C ASN A 128 -15.93 -3.23 -23.37
N PHE A 129 -15.36 -2.33 -22.56
CA PHE A 129 -15.35 -0.88 -22.79
C PHE A 129 -14.11 -0.38 -23.55
N LYS A 130 -13.30 -1.28 -24.13
CA LYS A 130 -12.09 -0.97 -24.92
C LYS A 130 -11.06 -0.12 -24.16
N GLN A 131 -11.01 -0.30 -22.84
CA GLN A 131 -10.04 0.31 -21.92
C GLN A 131 -8.84 -0.62 -21.66
N ALA A 132 -8.97 -1.92 -21.98
CA ALA A 132 -7.89 -2.89 -21.95
C ALA A 132 -7.84 -3.65 -23.30
N PRO A 133 -6.65 -3.99 -23.82
CA PRO A 133 -6.54 -4.89 -24.98
C PRO A 133 -7.15 -6.27 -24.71
N GLU A 134 -7.78 -6.86 -25.73
CA GLU A 134 -8.36 -8.22 -25.63
C GLU A 134 -7.30 -9.29 -25.31
N THR A 135 -6.05 -9.02 -25.71
CA THR A 135 -4.88 -9.89 -25.51
C THR A 135 -4.35 -9.91 -24.09
N VAL A 136 -4.76 -8.98 -23.21
CA VAL A 136 -4.31 -8.97 -21.82
C VAL A 136 -4.76 -10.28 -21.14
N PRO A 137 -3.86 -11.09 -20.57
CA PRO A 137 -4.25 -12.34 -19.92
C PRO A 137 -5.05 -12.06 -18.64
N PRO A 138 -5.75 -13.07 -18.08
CA PRO A 138 -6.28 -13.00 -16.73
C PRO A 138 -5.16 -12.72 -15.70
N PHE A 139 -5.50 -12.03 -14.62
CA PHE A 139 -4.67 -11.91 -13.44
C PHE A 139 -4.45 -13.29 -12.81
N HIS A 140 -3.18 -13.53 -12.49
CA HIS A 140 -2.72 -14.64 -11.67
C HIS A 140 -1.64 -14.10 -10.73
N PHE A 141 -1.78 -14.33 -9.44
CA PHE A 141 -0.86 -13.87 -8.42
C PHE A 141 -0.14 -15.07 -7.81
N ASP A 142 1.18 -15.03 -7.67
CA ASP A 142 1.92 -16.17 -7.12
C ASP A 142 1.71 -16.29 -5.61
N LYS A 143 1.86 -15.17 -4.90
CA LYS A 143 1.84 -15.07 -3.45
C LYS A 143 1.17 -13.76 -3.00
N LEU A 144 0.73 -13.74 -1.75
CA LEU A 144 0.33 -12.53 -1.06
C LEU A 144 1.33 -12.19 0.04
N VAL A 145 1.64 -10.91 0.14
CA VAL A 145 2.60 -10.34 1.08
C VAL A 145 1.99 -9.11 1.74
N LEU A 146 2.60 -8.63 2.82
CA LEU A 146 2.24 -7.34 3.37
C LEU A 146 2.76 -6.22 2.45
N THR A 147 1.86 -5.37 1.98
CA THR A 147 2.17 -4.15 1.21
C THR A 147 1.62 -2.92 1.92
N LEU A 148 2.24 -1.75 1.71
CA LEU A 148 1.73 -0.47 2.23
C LEU A 148 0.86 0.26 1.21
N GLN A 149 1.28 0.29 -0.06
CA GLN A 149 0.60 0.96 -1.18
C GLN A 149 0.51 2.50 -1.09
N ASP A 150 0.99 3.11 -0.02
CA ASP A 150 1.12 4.56 0.13
C ASP A 150 2.54 4.99 0.58
N ILE A 151 3.57 4.41 -0.03
CA ILE A 151 4.96 4.85 0.17
C ILE A 151 5.23 6.07 -0.70
N VAL A 152 5.19 7.24 -0.06
CA VAL A 152 5.41 8.56 -0.68
C VAL A 152 6.16 9.47 0.30
N PRO A 153 6.85 10.52 -0.18
CA PRO A 153 7.63 11.42 0.68
C PRO A 153 6.86 12.01 1.88
N ARG A 154 5.56 12.31 1.73
CA ARG A 154 4.74 12.84 2.84
C ARG A 154 4.49 11.81 3.98
N ASN A 155 4.60 10.52 3.68
CA ASN A 155 4.36 9.41 4.61
C ASN A 155 5.67 8.82 5.17
N LEU A 156 6.78 9.55 4.99
CA LEU A 156 8.10 9.20 5.48
C LEU A 156 8.66 10.35 6.31
N ILE A 157 9.20 10.05 7.49
CA ILE A 157 9.84 11.03 8.37
C ILE A 157 11.32 10.71 8.48
N LEU A 158 12.18 11.67 8.18
CA LEU A 158 13.62 11.57 8.43
C LEU A 158 13.92 12.07 9.85
N GLY A 159 14.32 11.13 10.71
CA GLY A 159 14.72 11.39 12.08
C GLY A 159 16.05 12.16 12.16
N PRO A 160 16.32 12.84 13.29
CA PRO A 160 17.59 13.57 13.49
C PRO A 160 18.82 12.66 13.54
N ASP A 161 18.62 11.37 13.75
CA ASP A 161 19.63 10.31 13.72
C ASP A 161 19.85 9.73 12.31
N GLY A 162 19.19 10.27 11.29
CA GLY A 162 19.24 9.76 9.91
C GLY A 162 18.35 8.55 9.67
N ARG A 163 17.59 8.08 10.68
CA ARG A 163 16.69 6.95 10.54
C ARG A 163 15.39 7.37 9.85
N VAL A 164 14.96 6.59 8.86
CA VAL A 164 13.68 6.78 8.19
C VAL A 164 12.58 6.11 8.98
N TRP A 165 11.45 6.81 9.16
CA TRP A 165 10.26 6.30 9.81
C TRP A 165 9.10 6.26 8.85
N LEU A 166 8.38 5.13 8.87
CA LEU A 166 7.25 4.86 8.01
C LEU A 166 5.94 5.10 8.77
N ILE A 167 5.10 5.99 8.23
CA ILE A 167 3.80 6.32 8.80
C ILE A 167 2.69 6.06 7.78
N ASP A 168 1.44 6.27 8.22
CA ASP A 168 0.24 6.16 7.39
C ASP A 168 0.04 4.78 6.73
N TRP A 169 -0.59 3.89 7.48
CA TRP A 169 -0.81 2.49 7.12
C TRP A 169 -2.24 2.24 6.64
N GLY A 170 -2.96 3.28 6.21
CA GLY A 170 -4.38 3.21 5.88
C GLY A 170 -4.71 2.26 4.73
N ASP A 171 -3.83 2.20 3.74
CA ASP A 171 -3.96 1.35 2.53
C ASP A 171 -3.20 0.02 2.65
N ALA A 172 -2.56 -0.24 3.80
CA ALA A 172 -1.77 -1.44 3.98
C ALA A 172 -2.65 -2.69 3.96
N GLY A 173 -2.05 -3.85 3.67
CA GLY A 173 -2.74 -5.13 3.79
C GLY A 173 -2.00 -6.29 3.13
N ILE A 174 -2.65 -7.44 3.11
CA ILE A 174 -2.15 -8.66 2.49
C ILE A 174 -2.63 -8.69 1.05
N TYR A 175 -1.72 -8.44 0.11
CA TYR A 175 -2.02 -8.28 -1.32
C TYR A 175 -0.86 -8.81 -2.18
N PRO A 176 -1.02 -8.90 -3.52
CA PRO A 176 0.07 -9.27 -4.41
C PRO A 176 1.28 -8.32 -4.25
N ASP A 177 2.49 -8.85 -4.31
CA ASP A 177 3.73 -8.08 -4.13
C ASP A 177 3.88 -6.94 -5.15
N ALA A 178 3.38 -7.14 -6.36
CA ALA A 178 3.31 -6.13 -7.41
C ALA A 178 2.54 -4.85 -7.03
N PHE A 179 1.64 -4.89 -6.03
CA PHE A 179 0.84 -3.72 -5.64
C PHE A 179 1.71 -2.58 -5.12
N GLU A 180 2.85 -2.86 -4.48
CA GLU A 180 3.74 -1.81 -4.00
C GLU A 180 4.37 -1.06 -5.19
N ALA A 181 4.93 -1.80 -6.14
CA ALA A 181 5.53 -1.23 -7.35
C ALA A 181 4.50 -0.48 -8.20
N ALA A 182 3.28 -1.02 -8.32
CA ALA A 182 2.21 -0.38 -9.06
C ALA A 182 1.81 0.96 -8.41
N SER A 183 1.65 0.97 -7.07
CA SER A 183 1.28 2.19 -6.34
C SER A 183 2.34 3.28 -6.45
N LEU A 184 3.62 2.90 -6.39
CA LEU A 184 4.75 3.79 -6.66
C LEU A 184 4.71 4.34 -8.08
N ASN A 185 4.41 3.49 -9.08
CA ASN A 185 4.38 3.91 -10.48
C ASN A 185 3.28 4.94 -10.75
N VAL A 186 2.06 4.69 -10.27
CA VAL A 186 0.93 5.61 -10.47
C VAL A 186 1.17 6.96 -9.79
N ARG A 187 1.86 6.97 -8.65
CA ARG A 187 2.16 8.19 -7.91
C ARG A 187 3.48 8.86 -8.35
N ARG A 188 4.19 8.30 -9.34
CA ARG A 188 5.51 8.77 -9.78
C ARG A 188 5.54 10.24 -10.16
N PHE A 189 4.45 10.77 -10.72
CA PHE A 189 4.35 12.18 -11.10
C PHE A 189 4.54 13.14 -9.92
N SER A 190 4.19 12.71 -8.69
CA SER A 190 4.33 13.53 -7.49
C SER A 190 5.77 13.59 -6.95
N ALA A 191 6.58 12.56 -7.23
CA ALA A 191 7.93 12.44 -6.71
C ALA A 191 8.83 11.63 -7.68
N PRO A 192 9.12 12.16 -8.88
CA PRO A 192 9.72 11.38 -9.97
C PRO A 192 11.14 10.89 -9.66
N MET A 193 11.96 11.72 -9.01
CA MET A 193 13.32 11.36 -8.61
C MET A 193 13.32 10.30 -7.51
N PHE A 194 12.54 10.51 -6.44
CA PHE A 194 12.36 9.53 -5.36
C PHE A 194 11.95 8.15 -5.90
N THR A 195 10.88 8.14 -6.71
CA THR A 195 10.36 6.91 -7.30
C THR A 195 11.36 6.25 -8.24
N GLY A 196 12.05 7.06 -9.06
CA GLY A 196 13.07 6.58 -9.98
C GLY A 196 14.26 5.93 -9.27
N MET A 197 14.74 6.51 -8.17
CA MET A 197 15.79 5.93 -7.34
C MET A 197 15.31 4.64 -6.66
N LEU A 198 14.07 4.60 -6.17
CA LEU A 198 13.52 3.42 -5.50
C LEU A 198 13.39 2.23 -6.47
N PHE A 199 12.94 2.45 -7.70
CA PHE A 199 12.86 1.42 -8.75
C PHE A 199 14.22 0.88 -9.21
N GLN A 200 15.34 1.47 -8.79
CA GLN A 200 16.67 0.87 -8.98
C GLN A 200 16.98 -0.19 -7.91
N LYS A 201 16.24 -0.23 -6.80
CA LYS A 201 16.49 -1.11 -5.64
C LYS A 201 15.38 -2.14 -5.36
N ILE A 202 14.20 -1.99 -5.96
CA ILE A 202 13.07 -2.91 -5.75
C ILE A 202 12.64 -3.60 -7.05
N ALA A 203 11.91 -4.71 -6.92
CA ALA A 203 11.26 -5.34 -8.06
C ALA A 203 10.20 -4.41 -8.66
N LYS A 204 10.24 -4.21 -9.98
CA LYS A 204 9.35 -3.29 -10.69
C LYS A 204 8.01 -3.90 -11.08
N HIS A 205 7.95 -5.24 -11.21
CA HIS A 205 6.76 -5.98 -11.64
C HIS A 205 6.11 -5.40 -12.91
N GLU A 206 6.91 -5.04 -13.93
CA GLU A 206 6.48 -4.20 -15.07
C GLU A 206 5.20 -4.73 -15.75
N GLU A 207 5.09 -6.04 -15.98
CA GLU A 207 3.89 -6.65 -16.58
C GLU A 207 2.65 -6.50 -15.69
N ALA A 208 2.77 -6.79 -14.39
CA ALA A 208 1.66 -6.69 -13.44
C ALA A 208 1.25 -5.23 -13.18
N VAL A 209 2.21 -4.30 -13.11
CA VAL A 209 1.96 -2.86 -13.01
C VAL A 209 1.15 -2.40 -14.21
N GLN A 210 1.61 -2.75 -15.42
CA GLN A 210 0.91 -2.39 -16.63
C GLN A 210 -0.50 -3.03 -16.67
N GLN A 211 -0.64 -4.28 -16.21
CA GLN A 211 -1.94 -4.97 -16.11
C GLN A 211 -2.93 -4.22 -15.23
N LEU A 212 -2.47 -3.76 -14.06
CA LEU A 212 -3.26 -2.98 -13.11
C LEU A 212 -3.67 -1.61 -13.68
N GLU A 213 -2.82 -0.95 -14.45
CA GLU A 213 -3.15 0.33 -15.10
C GLU A 213 -4.34 0.22 -16.06
N TRP A 214 -4.49 -0.90 -16.78
CA TRP A 214 -5.67 -1.11 -17.63
C TRP A 214 -6.97 -1.29 -16.84
N LEU A 215 -6.91 -1.50 -15.52
CA LEU A 215 -8.11 -1.58 -14.68
C LEU A 215 -8.64 -0.24 -14.22
N MET A 216 -7.90 0.85 -14.39
CA MET A 216 -8.25 2.15 -13.83
C MET A 216 -9.67 2.59 -14.17
N TYR A 217 -10.14 2.31 -15.38
CA TYR A 217 -11.53 2.58 -15.75
C TYR A 217 -12.53 1.82 -14.86
N ALA A 218 -12.40 0.50 -14.70
CA ALA A 218 -13.34 -0.31 -13.92
C ALA A 218 -13.23 -0.05 -12.40
N LEU A 219 -12.08 0.43 -11.92
CA LEU A 219 -11.88 0.80 -10.52
C LEU A 219 -12.48 2.18 -10.17
N THR A 220 -12.60 3.07 -11.15
CA THR A 220 -13.07 4.46 -10.94
C THR A 220 -14.45 4.69 -11.56
N THR A 221 -14.54 4.72 -12.89
CA THR A 221 -15.75 5.04 -13.65
C THR A 221 -16.73 3.86 -13.72
N GLY A 222 -16.21 2.66 -14.02
CA GLY A 222 -16.98 1.42 -14.16
C GLY A 222 -17.19 0.68 -12.84
N ARG A 223 -17.06 1.35 -11.68
CA ARG A 223 -17.03 0.69 -10.36
C ARG A 223 -18.27 -0.12 -10.01
N TYR A 224 -19.43 0.26 -10.53
CA TYR A 224 -20.72 -0.41 -10.31
C TYR A 224 -21.08 -1.46 -11.38
N LEU A 225 -20.19 -1.67 -12.36
CA LEU A 225 -20.26 -2.76 -13.33
C LEU A 225 -19.49 -3.98 -12.78
#